data_AF-A0A5A7QWY8-F1
#
_entry.id   AF-A0A5A7QWY8-F1
#
_cell.length_a   1.000
_cell.length_b   1.000
_cell.length_c   1.000
_cell.angle_alpha   90.00
_cell.angle_beta   90.00
_cell.angle_gamma   90.00
#
_symmetry.space_group_name_H-M   'P 1'
#
loop_
_entity.id
_entity.type
_entity.pdbx_description
1 polymer ?
#
loop_
_entity_poly.entity_id
_entity_poly.type
_entity_poly.pdbx_seq_one_letter_code
_entity_poly.pdbx_strand_id
1 'polypeptide(L)'
;MFLGVAANTKLLLKLVEDHRDACWKEKNDGRRMLRVATMMTILDNIRGRIQKCQSLGRKGTTGPDPSPTESPDEEKARLKRELASSLAARKSLQAMCSSLGKEKEIMAAELSRKTQELTGMEELIGDLRAQNEALLERARFCAIEHGEGEKSGGGRVRELEERNRVLSDELLKSLDAYRTMKRKFRAAHEENESVRATLDEIRRKIVGSLGRIKGFKEGDDDSEVDVREEISELEGMFECFRMMVEKHEVKQGDCGVVEPKGGNISARRPSVVA
;
A
#
# COMPACT_ATOMS: atom_id res chain seq x y z
N MET A 1 -54.21 19.14 0.76
CA MET A 1 -52.87 19.37 0.17
C MET A 1 -51.85 18.29 0.57
N PHE A 2 -51.80 17.87 1.85
CA PHE A 2 -50.96 16.77 2.36
C PHE A 2 -51.36 15.36 1.88
N LEU A 3 -52.61 15.16 1.45
CA LEU A 3 -53.12 13.86 0.97
C LEU A 3 -52.31 13.30 -0.22
N GLY A 4 -51.88 14.16 -1.14
CA GLY A 4 -51.08 13.73 -2.28
C GLY A 4 -49.58 13.58 -1.98
N VAL A 5 -49.07 14.19 -0.91
CA VAL A 5 -47.72 13.89 -0.41
C VAL A 5 -47.73 12.52 0.27
N ALA A 6 -48.73 12.25 1.13
CA ALA A 6 -48.89 10.96 1.80
C ALA A 6 -49.08 9.80 0.80
N ALA A 7 -49.87 9.98 -0.26
CA ALA A 7 -50.04 8.98 -1.31
C ALA A 7 -48.72 8.68 -2.04
N ASN A 8 -47.95 9.73 -2.39
CA ASN A 8 -46.65 9.58 -3.05
C ASN A 8 -45.61 8.91 -2.12
N THR A 9 -45.60 9.24 -0.83
CA THR A 9 -44.73 8.59 0.15
C THR A 9 -45.08 7.11 0.30
N LYS A 10 -46.38 6.76 0.34
CA LYS A 10 -46.83 5.37 0.42
C LYS A 10 -46.45 4.57 -0.84
N LEU A 11 -46.56 5.19 -2.01
CA LEU A 11 -46.12 4.58 -3.28
C LEU A 11 -44.61 4.36 -3.31
N LEU A 12 -43.82 5.34 -2.85
CA LEU A 12 -42.36 5.23 -2.77
C LEU A 12 -41.92 4.08 -1.85
N LEU A 13 -42.52 3.97 -0.66
CA LEU A 13 -42.23 2.88 0.27
C LEU A 13 -42.49 1.51 -0.35
N LYS A 14 -43.64 1.36 -1.04
CA LYS A 14 -43.97 0.13 -1.75
C LYS A 14 -42.96 -0.19 -2.86
N LEU A 15 -42.55 0.82 -3.63
CA LEU A 15 -41.56 0.62 -4.70
C LEU A 15 -40.18 0.22 -4.15
N VAL A 16 -39.79 0.76 -2.99
CA VAL A 16 -38.53 0.43 -2.31
C VAL A 16 -38.55 -1.01 -1.83
N GLU A 17 -39.67 -1.47 -1.29
CA GLU A 17 -39.88 -2.86 -0.88
C GLU A 17 -39.83 -3.81 -2.09
N ASP A 18 -40.56 -3.52 -3.16
CA ASP A 18 -40.54 -4.30 -4.41
C ASP A 18 -39.12 -4.36 -5.02
N HIS A 19 -38.36 -3.26 -4.95
CA HIS A 19 -36.98 -3.21 -5.45
C HIS A 19 -36.00 -4.00 -4.59
N ARG A 20 -36.18 -3.99 -3.27
CA ARG A 20 -35.38 -4.77 -2.31
C ARG A 20 -35.57 -6.27 -2.54
N ASP A 21 -36.81 -6.70 -2.74
CA ASP A 21 -37.14 -8.11 -2.98
C ASP A 21 -36.64 -8.58 -4.35
N ALA A 22 -36.76 -7.75 -5.38
CA ALA A 22 -36.25 -8.07 -6.71
C ALA A 22 -34.71 -8.18 -6.76
N CYS A 23 -34.00 -7.28 -6.06
CA CYS A 23 -32.54 -7.33 -5.95
C CYS A 23 -32.02 -8.59 -5.22
N TRP A 24 -32.86 -9.20 -4.36
CA TRP A 24 -32.50 -10.44 -3.65
C TRP A 24 -32.73 -11.70 -4.49
N LYS A 25 -33.69 -11.68 -5.42
CA LYS A 25 -34.10 -12.85 -6.22
C LYS A 25 -33.39 -12.98 -7.57
N GLU A 26 -33.09 -11.87 -8.25
CA GLU A 26 -32.43 -11.88 -9.56
C GLU A 26 -31.21 -10.95 -9.58
N LYS A 27 -30.00 -11.54 -9.71
CA LYS A 27 -28.73 -10.80 -9.79
C LYS A 27 -28.64 -9.87 -11.01
N ASN A 28 -29.46 -10.07 -12.03
CA ASN A 28 -29.41 -9.35 -13.30
C ASN A 28 -30.78 -8.84 -13.76
N ASP A 29 -31.51 -8.19 -12.85
CA ASP A 29 -32.81 -7.60 -13.16
C ASP A 29 -32.67 -6.36 -14.07
N GLY A 30 -32.99 -6.52 -15.35
CA GLY A 30 -32.96 -5.45 -16.36
C GLY A 30 -33.95 -4.30 -16.09
N ARG A 31 -34.96 -4.48 -15.22
CA ARG A 31 -35.90 -3.43 -14.81
C ARG A 31 -35.44 -2.67 -13.56
N ARG A 32 -34.29 -3.02 -12.99
CA ARG A 32 -33.70 -2.35 -11.82
C ARG A 32 -33.56 -0.84 -12.04
N MET A 33 -33.00 -0.45 -13.19
CA MET A 33 -32.81 0.96 -13.55
C MET A 33 -34.14 1.70 -13.68
N LEU A 34 -35.17 1.06 -14.27
CA LEU A 34 -36.49 1.65 -14.43
C LEU A 34 -37.17 1.92 -13.07
N ARG A 35 -37.06 0.98 -12.12
CA ARG A 35 -37.58 1.16 -10.76
C ARG A 35 -36.88 2.31 -10.03
N VAL A 36 -35.55 2.42 -10.12
CA VAL A 36 -34.79 3.53 -9.53
C VAL A 36 -35.18 4.88 -10.15
N ALA A 37 -35.32 4.95 -11.47
CA ALA A 37 -35.78 6.18 -12.16
C ALA A 37 -37.18 6.61 -11.70
N THR A 38 -38.06 5.64 -11.45
CA THR A 38 -39.42 5.89 -10.95
C THR A 38 -39.39 6.41 -9.50
N MET A 39 -38.56 5.84 -8.63
CA MET A 39 -38.36 6.35 -7.26
C MET A 39 -37.88 7.80 -7.26
N MET A 40 -36.90 8.12 -8.11
CA MET A 40 -36.34 9.47 -8.22
C MET A 40 -37.40 10.50 -8.63
N THR A 41 -38.24 10.13 -9.61
CA THR A 41 -39.34 10.99 -10.09
C THR A 41 -40.38 11.26 -8.98
N ILE A 42 -40.69 10.24 -8.16
CA ILE A 42 -41.62 10.39 -7.02
C ILE A 42 -41.01 11.30 -5.95
N LEU A 43 -39.72 11.15 -5.65
CA LEU A 43 -39.00 12.00 -4.70
C LEU A 43 -38.97 13.47 -5.16
N ASP A 44 -38.74 13.73 -6.44
CA ASP A 44 -38.77 15.08 -7.01
C ASP A 44 -40.17 15.71 -6.91
N ASN A 45 -41.22 14.91 -7.12
CA ASN A 45 -42.60 15.38 -6.95
C ASN A 45 -42.91 15.74 -5.48
N ILE A 46 -42.49 14.89 -4.54
CA ILE A 46 -42.63 15.14 -3.09
C ILE A 46 -41.89 16.43 -2.72
N ARG A 47 -40.63 16.57 -3.15
CA ARG A 47 -39.79 17.75 -2.90
C ARG A 47 -40.43 19.02 -3.44
N GLY A 48 -40.88 19.02 -4.70
CA GLY A 48 -41.54 20.18 -5.32
C GLY A 48 -42.81 20.60 -4.60
N ARG A 49 -43.60 19.64 -4.10
CA ARG A 49 -44.82 19.93 -3.34
C ARG A 49 -44.53 20.47 -1.95
N ILE A 50 -43.54 19.91 -1.24
CA ILE A 50 -43.12 20.40 0.07
C ILE A 50 -42.58 21.83 -0.05
N GLN A 51 -41.74 22.10 -1.05
CA GLN A 51 -41.18 23.43 -1.29
C GLN A 51 -42.28 24.46 -1.62
N LYS A 52 -43.27 24.07 -2.44
CA LYS A 52 -44.43 24.92 -2.75
C LYS A 52 -45.30 25.21 -1.51
N CYS A 53 -45.45 24.24 -0.60
CA CYS A 53 -46.14 24.45 0.67
C CYS A 53 -45.35 25.36 1.62
N GLN A 54 -44.03 25.26 1.65
CA GLN A 54 -43.17 26.11 2.48
C GLN A 54 -43.12 27.57 1.97
N SER A 55 -43.22 27.79 0.65
CA SER A 55 -43.28 29.15 0.08
C SER A 55 -44.59 29.90 0.32
N LEU A 56 -45.69 29.19 0.62
CA LEU A 56 -47.00 29.79 0.92
C LEU A 56 -47.18 30.15 2.40
N GLY A 57 -46.34 29.63 3.31
CA GLY A 57 -46.43 29.83 4.75
C GLY A 57 -45.69 31.07 5.29
N ARG A 58 -45.07 31.88 4.44
CA ARG A 58 -44.25 33.04 4.86
C ARG A 58 -44.90 34.40 4.58
N LYS A 59 -46.23 34.47 4.66
CA LYS A 59 -46.97 35.72 4.85
C LYS A 59 -47.36 35.82 6.32
N GLY A 60 -46.40 36.25 7.13
CA GLY A 60 -46.69 36.72 8.48
C GLY A 60 -47.55 37.97 8.38
N THR A 61 -48.83 37.83 8.65
CA THR A 61 -49.71 38.92 9.05
C THR A 61 -49.34 39.31 10.48
N THR A 62 -48.47 40.30 10.63
CA THR A 62 -48.47 41.18 11.79
C THR A 62 -49.08 42.49 11.32
N GLY A 63 -50.23 42.85 11.90
CA GLY A 63 -50.95 44.08 11.58
C GLY A 63 -50.11 45.33 11.88
N PRO A 64 -50.47 46.47 11.27
CA PRO A 64 -49.88 47.75 11.66
C PRO A 64 -50.50 48.17 12.99
N ASP A 65 -49.81 47.85 14.08
CA ASP A 65 -50.00 48.57 15.34
C ASP A 65 -49.14 49.85 15.27
N PRO A 66 -49.67 51.03 15.64
CA PRO A 66 -48.94 52.28 15.53
C PRO A 66 -48.07 52.50 16.77
N SER A 67 -46.78 52.83 16.52
CA SER A 67 -45.78 53.50 17.40
C SER A 67 -44.55 52.64 17.76
N PRO A 68 -43.39 53.26 18.09
CA PRO A 68 -43.04 54.68 18.03
C PRO A 68 -42.11 54.97 16.84
N THR A 69 -42.06 56.22 16.41
CA THR A 69 -41.03 56.74 15.52
C THR A 69 -39.66 56.37 16.10
N GLU A 70 -39.02 55.30 15.58
CA GLU A 70 -37.64 54.97 15.92
C GLU A 70 -36.81 56.22 15.61
N SER A 71 -36.00 56.63 16.58
CA SER A 71 -35.18 57.83 16.37
C SER A 71 -34.24 57.56 15.17
N PRO A 72 -33.90 58.59 14.36
CA PRO A 72 -32.99 58.43 13.23
C PRO A 72 -31.65 57.76 13.62
N ASP A 73 -31.25 57.84 14.89
CA ASP A 73 -30.06 57.21 15.43
C ASP A 73 -30.20 55.69 15.68
N GLU A 74 -31.38 55.21 16.08
CA GLU A 74 -31.65 53.77 16.24
C GLU A 74 -31.70 53.04 14.91
N GLU A 75 -32.35 53.64 13.90
CA GLU A 75 -32.40 53.08 12.54
C GLU A 75 -30.99 53.02 11.93
N LYS A 76 -30.18 54.06 12.12
CA LYS A 76 -28.77 54.10 11.72
C LYS A 76 -27.94 53.02 12.42
N ALA A 77 -28.16 52.77 13.71
CA ALA A 77 -27.48 51.72 14.45
C ALA A 77 -27.88 50.33 13.96
N ARG A 78 -29.17 50.13 13.66
CA ARG A 78 -29.71 48.89 13.08
C ARG A 78 -29.12 48.62 11.69
N LEU A 79 -29.10 49.62 10.80
CA LEU A 79 -28.52 49.49 9.46
C LEU A 79 -27.02 49.17 9.51
N LYS A 80 -26.26 49.78 10.43
CA LYS A 80 -24.84 49.41 10.63
C LYS A 80 -24.67 47.96 11.06
N ARG A 81 -25.52 47.47 11.96
CA ARG A 81 -25.50 46.08 12.43
C ARG A 81 -25.87 45.11 11.30
N GLU A 82 -26.87 45.45 10.49
CA GLU A 82 -27.30 44.66 9.33
C GLU A 82 -26.23 44.63 8.23
N LEU A 83 -25.59 45.76 7.94
CA LEU A 83 -24.45 45.83 7.02
C LEU A 83 -23.26 44.99 7.51
N ALA A 84 -22.94 45.04 8.81
CA ALA A 84 -21.89 44.21 9.41
C ALA A 84 -22.23 42.71 9.31
N SER A 85 -23.48 42.34 9.58
CA SER A 85 -23.99 40.97 9.42
C SER A 85 -23.91 40.50 7.96
N SER A 86 -24.33 41.34 7.01
CA SER A 86 -24.26 41.05 5.57
C SER A 86 -22.81 40.87 5.09
N LEU A 87 -21.89 41.72 5.53
CA LEU A 87 -20.46 41.58 5.22
C LEU A 87 -19.87 40.28 5.81
N ALA A 88 -20.27 39.90 7.03
CA ALA A 88 -19.85 38.64 7.63
C ALA A 88 -20.38 37.42 6.85
N ALA A 89 -21.66 37.45 6.45
CA ALA A 89 -22.27 36.42 5.63
C ALA A 89 -21.55 36.30 4.27
N ARG A 90 -21.22 37.42 3.62
CA ARG A 90 -20.47 37.42 2.36
C ARG A 90 -19.08 36.81 2.50
N LYS A 91 -18.34 37.18 3.56
CA LYS A 91 -17.01 36.61 3.84
C LYS A 91 -17.09 35.10 4.09
N SER A 92 -18.09 34.66 4.85
CA SER A 92 -18.34 33.23 5.10
C SER A 92 -18.62 32.48 3.79
N LEU A 93 -19.48 33.03 2.92
CA LEU A 93 -19.79 32.43 1.62
C LEU A 93 -18.57 32.39 0.69
N GLN A 94 -17.75 33.45 0.66
CA GLN A 94 -16.51 33.47 -0.08
C GLN A 94 -15.52 32.39 0.40
N ALA A 95 -15.41 32.19 1.72
CA ALA A 95 -14.59 31.13 2.28
C ALA A 95 -15.09 29.73 1.87
N MET A 96 -16.42 29.50 1.91
CA MET A 96 -17.02 28.24 1.47
C MET A 96 -16.80 27.96 -0.03
N CYS A 97 -16.98 28.96 -0.89
CA CYS A 97 -16.71 28.79 -2.32
C CYS A 97 -15.23 28.47 -2.58
N SER A 98 -14.32 29.06 -1.80
CA SER A 98 -12.89 28.80 -1.90
C SER A 98 -12.52 27.38 -1.43
N SER A 99 -13.11 26.92 -0.32
CA SER A 99 -12.87 25.55 0.17
C SER A 99 -13.48 24.50 -0.76
N LEU A 100 -14.67 24.76 -1.30
CA LEU A 100 -15.33 23.86 -2.26
C LEU A 100 -14.55 23.74 -3.57
N GLY A 101 -13.90 24.82 -4.03
CA GLY A 101 -12.99 24.79 -5.18
C GLY A 101 -11.82 23.83 -4.95
N LYS A 102 -11.18 23.91 -3.79
CA LYS A 102 -10.08 23.00 -3.41
C LYS A 102 -10.53 21.55 -3.30
N GLU A 103 -11.69 21.32 -2.70
CA GLU A 103 -12.28 19.97 -2.58
C GLU A 103 -12.58 19.36 -3.95
N LYS A 104 -13.10 20.18 -4.90
CA LYS A 104 -13.31 19.77 -6.28
C LYS A 104 -12.00 19.38 -6.98
N GLU A 105 -10.93 20.13 -6.76
CA GLU A 105 -9.60 19.81 -7.32
C GLU A 105 -9.04 18.50 -6.75
N ILE A 106 -9.19 18.28 -5.44
CA ILE A 106 -8.79 17.02 -4.78
C ILE A 106 -9.57 15.84 -5.37
N MET A 107 -10.90 15.95 -5.47
CA MET A 107 -11.74 14.90 -6.06
C MET A 107 -11.36 14.61 -7.52
N ALA A 108 -11.07 15.64 -8.32
CA ALA A 108 -10.64 15.45 -9.70
C ALA A 108 -9.30 14.70 -9.79
N ALA A 109 -8.34 15.03 -8.92
CA ALA A 109 -7.07 14.32 -8.83
C ALA A 109 -7.26 12.86 -8.39
N GLU A 110 -8.12 12.60 -7.41
CA GLU A 110 -8.42 11.24 -6.96
C GLU A 110 -9.12 10.41 -8.02
N LEU A 111 -10.08 11.00 -8.75
CA LEU A 111 -10.73 10.35 -9.89
C LEU A 111 -9.72 10.01 -10.99
N SER A 112 -8.84 10.95 -11.34
CA SER A 112 -7.78 10.70 -12.34
C SER A 112 -6.87 9.55 -11.92
N ARG A 113 -6.46 9.51 -10.65
CA ARG A 113 -5.66 8.40 -10.09
C ARG A 113 -6.43 7.08 -10.19
N LYS A 114 -7.71 7.07 -9.83
CA LYS A 114 -8.54 5.86 -9.89
C LYS A 114 -8.75 5.36 -11.32
N THR A 115 -8.92 6.27 -12.28
CA THR A 115 -8.98 5.91 -13.70
C THR A 115 -7.67 5.24 -14.14
N GLN A 116 -6.52 5.79 -13.77
CA GLN A 116 -5.22 5.19 -14.10
C GLN A 116 -5.04 3.81 -13.45
N GLU A 117 -5.41 3.65 -12.17
CA GLU A 117 -5.38 2.36 -11.48
C GLU A 117 -6.26 1.31 -12.20
N LEU A 118 -7.47 1.69 -12.62
CA LEU A 118 -8.37 0.81 -13.37
C LEU A 118 -7.78 0.41 -14.71
N THR A 119 -7.23 1.36 -15.48
CA THR A 119 -6.57 1.06 -16.76
C THR A 119 -5.42 0.06 -16.57
N GLY A 120 -4.58 0.24 -15.54
CA GLY A 120 -3.51 -0.72 -15.26
C GLY A 120 -4.01 -2.12 -14.87
N MET A 121 -5.14 -2.21 -14.15
CA MET A 121 -5.78 -3.50 -13.86
C MET A 121 -6.37 -4.15 -15.12
N GLU A 122 -6.94 -3.36 -16.04
CA GLU A 122 -7.47 -3.85 -17.32
C GLU A 122 -6.36 -4.42 -18.21
N GLU A 123 -5.20 -3.76 -18.27
CA GLU A 123 -4.01 -4.26 -18.96
C GLU A 123 -3.54 -5.60 -18.38
N LEU A 124 -3.42 -5.71 -17.04
CA LEU A 124 -3.03 -6.96 -16.38
C LEU A 124 -4.04 -8.10 -16.65
N ILE A 125 -5.34 -7.79 -16.66
CA ILE A 125 -6.38 -8.77 -17.03
C ILE A 125 -6.22 -9.19 -18.50
N GLY A 126 -5.88 -8.25 -19.40
CA GLY A 126 -5.57 -8.52 -20.79
C GLY A 126 -4.41 -9.50 -20.94
N ASP A 127 -3.29 -9.24 -20.27
CA ASP A 127 -2.11 -10.10 -20.28
C ASP A 127 -2.42 -11.50 -19.74
N LEU A 128 -3.14 -11.59 -18.63
CA LEU A 128 -3.55 -12.88 -18.04
C LEU A 128 -4.48 -13.66 -18.98
N ARG A 129 -5.39 -12.99 -19.70
CA ARG A 129 -6.23 -13.63 -20.71
C ARG A 129 -5.39 -14.19 -21.85
N ALA A 130 -4.44 -13.41 -22.38
CA ALA A 130 -3.54 -13.86 -23.44
C ALA A 130 -2.68 -15.07 -23.00
N GLN A 131 -2.16 -15.04 -21.77
CA GLN A 131 -1.41 -16.19 -21.22
C GLN A 131 -2.28 -17.44 -21.09
N ASN A 132 -3.51 -17.29 -20.57
CA ASN A 132 -4.43 -18.40 -20.44
C ASN A 132 -4.82 -18.99 -21.80
N GLU A 133 -5.03 -18.15 -22.83
CA GLU A 133 -5.33 -18.61 -24.18
C GLU A 133 -4.15 -19.39 -24.79
N ALA A 134 -2.93 -18.88 -24.66
CA ALA A 134 -1.72 -19.58 -25.11
C ALA A 134 -1.51 -20.93 -24.38
N LEU A 135 -1.78 -20.98 -23.08
CA LEU A 135 -1.72 -22.24 -22.32
C LEU A 135 -2.79 -23.23 -22.78
N LEU A 136 -3.99 -22.75 -23.07
CA LEU A 136 -5.10 -23.56 -23.53
C LEU A 136 -4.82 -24.13 -24.93
N GLU A 137 -4.22 -23.34 -25.83
CA GLU A 137 -3.73 -23.83 -27.13
C GLU A 137 -2.66 -24.92 -26.97
N ARG A 138 -1.67 -24.71 -26.09
CA ARG A 138 -0.66 -25.74 -25.80
C ARG A 138 -1.28 -27.02 -25.24
N ALA A 139 -2.25 -26.90 -24.33
CA ALA A 139 -2.95 -28.05 -23.77
C ALA A 139 -3.73 -28.82 -24.85
N ARG A 140 -4.39 -28.11 -25.78
CA ARG A 140 -5.05 -28.73 -26.94
C ARG A 140 -4.05 -29.43 -27.85
N PHE A 141 -2.92 -28.78 -28.15
CA PHE A 141 -1.85 -29.36 -28.96
C PHE A 141 -1.33 -30.67 -28.34
N CYS A 142 -1.03 -30.66 -27.03
CA CYS A 142 -0.66 -31.87 -26.30
C CYS A 142 -1.75 -32.94 -26.34
N ALA A 143 -3.03 -32.58 -26.17
CA ALA A 143 -4.13 -33.53 -26.24
C ALA A 143 -4.28 -34.18 -27.62
N ILE A 144 -3.99 -33.44 -28.70
CA ILE A 144 -4.00 -33.96 -30.08
C ILE A 144 -2.78 -34.86 -30.33
N GLU A 145 -1.56 -34.43 -29.96
CA GLU A 145 -0.34 -35.23 -30.09
C GLU A 145 -0.44 -36.57 -29.33
N HIS A 146 -1.09 -36.57 -28.16
CA HIS A 146 -1.30 -37.79 -27.38
C HIS A 146 -2.51 -38.63 -27.85
N GLY A 147 -3.46 -38.04 -28.57
CA GLY A 147 -4.62 -38.75 -29.13
C GLY A 147 -4.31 -39.53 -30.42
N GLU A 148 -3.28 -39.14 -31.18
CA GLU A 148 -2.93 -39.77 -32.47
C GLU A 148 -1.86 -40.89 -32.34
N GLY A 149 -1.28 -41.11 -31.15
CA GLY A 149 -0.10 -41.94 -30.94
C GLY A 149 -0.31 -43.37 -30.39
N GLU A 150 -1.54 -43.84 -30.19
CA GLU A 150 -1.79 -45.10 -29.46
C GLU A 150 -1.39 -46.42 -30.17
N LYS A 151 -0.80 -46.40 -31.37
CA LYS A 151 -0.55 -47.65 -32.13
C LYS A 151 0.90 -48.05 -32.42
N SER A 152 1.94 -47.36 -31.96
CA SER A 152 3.32 -47.86 -32.18
C SER A 152 4.43 -47.38 -31.22
N GLY A 153 4.14 -46.51 -30.24
CA GLY A 153 5.18 -45.75 -29.53
C GLY A 153 5.60 -46.25 -28.14
N GLY A 154 5.02 -47.31 -27.59
CA GLY A 154 5.10 -47.62 -26.15
C GLY A 154 6.52 -47.77 -25.57
N GLY A 155 7.50 -48.21 -26.36
CA GLY A 155 8.90 -48.32 -25.91
C GLY A 155 9.64 -46.98 -25.88
N ARG A 156 9.43 -46.13 -26.90
CA ARG A 156 10.15 -44.85 -27.05
C ARG A 156 9.56 -43.76 -26.16
N VAL A 157 8.24 -43.80 -25.92
CA VAL A 157 7.55 -42.92 -24.96
C VAL A 157 8.03 -43.22 -23.54
N ARG A 158 8.10 -44.49 -23.15
CA ARG A 158 8.58 -44.90 -21.81
C ARG A 158 10.04 -44.55 -21.54
N GLU A 159 10.89 -44.60 -22.57
CA GLU A 159 12.29 -44.18 -22.48
C GLU A 159 12.43 -42.65 -22.30
N LEU A 160 11.59 -41.87 -22.99
CA LEU A 160 11.53 -40.41 -22.83
C LEU A 160 10.95 -40.00 -21.48
N GLU A 161 9.93 -40.70 -20.99
CA GLU A 161 9.35 -40.50 -19.66
C GLU A 161 10.39 -40.76 -18.56
N GLU A 162 11.13 -41.87 -18.65
CA GLU A 162 12.17 -42.20 -17.68
C GLU A 162 13.32 -41.18 -17.71
N ARG A 163 13.74 -40.73 -18.90
CA ARG A 163 14.73 -39.64 -19.03
C ARG A 163 14.24 -38.34 -18.43
N ASN A 164 12.98 -37.95 -18.68
CA ASN A 164 12.39 -36.75 -18.11
C ASN A 164 12.27 -36.85 -16.58
N ARG A 165 11.96 -38.04 -16.05
CA ARG A 165 11.95 -38.30 -14.61
C ARG A 165 13.33 -38.09 -14.00
N VAL A 166 14.36 -38.70 -14.57
CA VAL A 166 15.75 -38.56 -14.09
C VAL A 166 16.22 -37.11 -14.15
N LEU A 167 15.95 -36.41 -15.26
CA LEU A 167 16.30 -34.99 -15.40
C LEU A 167 15.55 -34.10 -14.41
N SER A 168 14.29 -34.40 -14.11
CA SER A 168 13.50 -33.67 -13.12
C SER A 168 14.05 -33.88 -11.70
N ASP A 169 14.44 -35.10 -11.37
CA ASP A 169 15.06 -35.42 -10.07
C ASP A 169 16.44 -34.75 -9.92
N GLU A 170 17.24 -34.71 -10.99
CA GLU A 170 18.53 -34.03 -11.00
C GLU A 170 18.38 -32.51 -10.89
N LEU A 171 17.39 -31.93 -11.58
CA LEU A 171 17.05 -30.52 -11.44
C LEU A 171 16.64 -30.19 -10.00
N LEU A 172 15.77 -31.00 -9.38
CA LEU A 172 15.33 -30.80 -8.01
C LEU A 172 16.50 -30.84 -7.03
N LYS A 173 17.41 -31.82 -7.17
CA LYS A 173 18.65 -31.92 -6.38
C LYS A 173 19.53 -30.69 -6.54
N SER A 174 19.72 -30.20 -7.78
CA SER A 174 20.53 -29.00 -8.04
C SER A 174 19.91 -27.75 -7.41
N LEU A 175 18.58 -27.66 -7.44
CA LEU A 175 17.83 -26.54 -6.89
C LEU A 175 17.87 -26.52 -5.36
N ASP A 176 17.80 -27.69 -4.71
CA ASP A 176 17.97 -27.81 -3.26
C ASP A 176 19.41 -27.56 -2.80
N ALA A 177 20.40 -27.98 -3.58
CA ALA A 177 21.81 -27.62 -3.37
C ALA A 177 22.00 -26.10 -3.47
N TYR A 178 21.44 -25.45 -4.50
CA TYR A 178 21.49 -24.00 -4.66
C TYR A 178 20.79 -23.25 -3.52
N ARG A 179 19.58 -23.69 -3.10
CA ARG A 179 18.89 -23.13 -1.93
C ARG A 179 19.75 -23.22 -0.67
N THR A 180 20.43 -24.34 -0.48
CA THR A 180 21.33 -24.55 0.67
C THR A 180 22.55 -23.65 0.60
N MET A 181 23.19 -23.54 -0.56
CA MET A 181 24.29 -22.61 -0.79
C MET A 181 23.86 -21.16 -0.55
N LYS A 182 22.67 -20.75 -1.03
CA LYS A 182 22.11 -19.41 -0.80
C LYS A 182 21.87 -19.12 0.68
N ARG A 183 21.41 -20.10 1.47
CA ARG A 183 21.29 -19.95 2.93
C ARG A 183 22.65 -19.75 3.58
N LYS A 184 23.64 -20.58 3.25
CA LYS A 184 25.02 -20.46 3.77
C LYS A 184 25.66 -19.12 3.41
N PHE A 185 25.50 -18.69 2.16
CA PHE A 185 26.00 -17.39 1.69
C PHE A 185 25.40 -16.23 2.49
N ARG A 186 24.09 -16.23 2.74
CA ARG A 186 23.45 -15.19 3.57
C ARG A 186 23.94 -15.20 5.01
N ALA A 187 24.03 -16.38 5.64
CA ALA A 187 24.55 -16.50 7.00
C ALA A 187 25.99 -15.95 7.10
N ALA A 188 26.86 -16.33 6.17
CA ALA A 188 28.24 -15.83 6.11
C ALA A 188 28.29 -14.32 5.81
N HIS A 189 27.36 -13.79 5.01
CA HIS A 189 27.27 -12.36 4.73
C HIS A 189 26.86 -11.57 5.97
N GLU A 190 25.81 -12.00 6.67
CA GLU A 190 25.33 -11.40 7.92
C GLU A 190 26.42 -11.45 9.02
N GLU A 191 27.15 -12.56 9.12
CA GLU A 191 28.30 -12.68 10.03
C GLU A 191 29.40 -11.68 9.67
N ASN A 192 29.76 -11.58 8.38
CA ASN A 192 30.75 -10.61 7.90
C ASN A 192 30.33 -9.16 8.21
N GLU A 193 29.05 -8.81 8.03
CA GLU A 193 28.53 -7.49 8.40
C GLU A 193 28.63 -7.25 9.91
N SER A 194 28.29 -8.25 10.73
CA SER A 194 28.46 -8.17 12.19
C SER A 194 29.93 -7.96 12.59
N VAL A 195 30.87 -8.65 11.94
CA VAL A 195 32.31 -8.50 12.20
C VAL A 195 32.81 -7.11 11.77
N ARG A 196 32.36 -6.59 10.62
CA ARG A 196 32.72 -5.22 10.20
C ARG A 196 32.21 -4.19 11.19
N ALA A 197 30.98 -4.34 11.68
CA ALA A 197 30.41 -3.41 12.67
C ALA A 197 31.21 -3.41 13.99
N THR A 198 31.66 -4.57 14.47
CA THR A 198 32.51 -4.64 15.67
C THR A 198 33.91 -4.09 15.41
N LEU A 199 34.49 -4.34 14.24
CA LEU A 199 35.76 -3.75 13.84
C LEU A 199 35.70 -2.22 13.79
N ASP A 200 34.61 -1.65 13.28
CA ASP A 200 34.41 -0.19 13.24
C ASP A 200 34.26 0.42 14.65
N GLU A 201 33.59 -0.27 15.57
CA GLU A 201 33.54 0.13 16.98
C GLU A 201 34.93 0.10 17.62
N ILE A 202 35.68 -0.98 17.40
CA ILE A 202 37.05 -1.11 17.90
C ILE A 202 37.92 0.03 17.34
N ARG A 203 37.83 0.28 16.03
CA ARG A 203 38.54 1.38 15.36
C ARG A 203 38.21 2.73 15.97
N ARG A 204 36.93 3.04 16.22
CA ARG A 204 36.52 4.29 16.87
C ARG A 204 37.13 4.44 18.26
N LYS A 205 37.10 3.40 19.08
CA LYS A 205 37.69 3.41 20.42
C LYS A 205 39.21 3.59 20.38
N ILE A 206 39.92 2.94 19.45
CA ILE A 206 41.37 3.12 19.26
C ILE A 206 41.72 4.55 18.82
N VAL A 207 40.96 5.13 17.88
CA VAL A 207 41.19 6.52 17.46
C VAL A 207 40.97 7.48 18.63
N GLY A 208 39.93 7.25 19.44
CA GLY A 208 39.66 8.04 20.64
C GLY A 208 40.76 7.91 21.70
N SER A 209 41.28 6.71 21.96
CA SER A 209 42.38 6.52 22.92
C SER A 209 43.69 7.12 22.42
N LEU A 210 44.00 6.99 21.13
CA LEU A 210 45.18 7.61 20.54
C LEU A 210 45.10 9.14 20.63
N GLY A 211 43.90 9.71 20.44
CA GLY A 211 43.64 11.13 20.66
C GLY A 211 43.93 11.58 22.09
N ARG A 212 43.46 10.81 23.10
CA ARG A 212 43.76 11.06 24.52
C ARG A 212 45.26 10.97 24.84
N ILE A 213 45.92 9.90 24.41
CA ILE A 213 47.37 9.70 24.61
C ILE A 213 48.18 10.83 23.96
N LYS A 214 47.75 11.31 22.79
CA LYS A 214 48.40 12.44 22.12
C LYS A 214 48.18 13.75 22.87
N GLY A 215 46.96 14.01 23.36
CA GLY A 215 46.65 15.15 24.22
C GLY A 215 47.47 15.15 25.51
N PHE A 216 47.66 13.98 26.12
CA PHE A 216 48.51 13.79 27.29
C PHE A 216 49.98 14.11 27.01
N LYS A 217 50.49 13.74 25.83
CA LYS A 217 51.86 14.06 25.40
C LYS A 217 52.07 15.56 25.08
N GLU A 218 51.02 16.28 24.72
CA GLU A 218 51.06 17.68 24.29
C GLU A 218 50.65 18.68 25.38
N GLY A 219 50.21 18.23 26.57
CA GLY A 219 49.90 19.08 27.72
C GLY A 219 51.15 19.56 28.45
N ASP A 220 51.24 20.86 28.74
CA ASP A 220 52.26 21.47 29.60
C ASP A 220 52.10 21.01 31.06
N ASP A 221 53.22 20.94 31.78
CA ASP A 221 53.50 20.42 33.14
C ASP A 221 52.62 20.96 34.30
N ASP A 222 51.55 21.71 34.02
CA ASP A 222 50.76 22.49 34.99
C ASP A 222 49.32 21.99 35.18
N SER A 223 48.91 20.91 34.50
CA SER A 223 47.65 20.23 34.78
C SER A 223 47.89 19.00 35.64
N GLU A 224 47.50 19.07 36.92
CA GLU A 224 47.41 17.94 37.86
C GLU A 224 46.26 17.00 37.43
N VAL A 225 46.38 16.41 36.24
CA VAL A 225 45.50 15.34 35.78
C VAL A 225 45.97 14.07 36.47
N ASP A 226 45.08 13.39 37.20
CA ASP A 226 45.41 12.17 37.90
C ASP A 226 45.75 11.06 36.88
N VAL A 227 47.06 10.90 36.62
CA VAL A 227 47.62 9.88 35.74
C VAL A 227 47.08 8.49 36.08
N ARG A 228 46.74 8.24 37.35
CA ARG A 228 46.16 6.98 37.80
C ARG A 228 44.71 6.79 37.31
N GLU A 229 43.90 7.84 37.29
CA GLU A 229 42.53 7.80 36.76
C GLU A 229 42.57 7.51 35.25
N GLU A 230 43.44 8.19 34.51
CA GLU A 230 43.56 7.99 33.06
C GLU A 230 44.13 6.60 32.68
N ILE A 231 45.08 6.08 33.46
CA ILE A 231 45.54 4.68 33.33
C ILE A 231 44.36 3.72 33.58
N SER A 232 43.54 3.98 34.60
CA SER A 232 42.37 3.14 34.93
C SER A 232 41.33 3.15 33.80
N GLU A 233 41.09 4.30 33.18
CA GLU A 233 40.20 4.41 32.01
C GLU A 233 40.74 3.65 30.79
N LEU A 234 42.05 3.72 30.55
CA LEU A 234 42.70 3.01 29.45
C LEU A 234 42.67 1.49 29.65
N GLU A 235 42.91 1.02 30.88
CA GLU A 235 42.76 -0.39 31.27
C GLU A 235 41.32 -0.89 31.06
N GLY A 236 40.31 -0.12 31.49
CA GLY A 236 38.91 -0.46 31.27
C GLY A 236 38.54 -0.56 29.79
N MET A 237 39.17 0.24 28.94
CA MET A 237 38.99 0.16 27.49
C MET A 237 39.68 -1.06 26.87
N PHE A 238 40.88 -1.41 27.32
CA PHE A 238 41.56 -2.64 26.89
C PHE A 238 40.79 -3.90 27.31
N GLU A 239 40.17 -3.88 28.50
CA GLU A 239 39.24 -4.94 28.93
C GLU A 239 38.03 -5.03 27.98
N CYS A 240 37.46 -3.89 27.57
CA CYS A 240 36.40 -3.87 26.57
C CYS A 240 36.82 -4.47 25.22
N PHE A 241 38.07 -4.25 24.77
CA PHE A 241 38.59 -4.87 23.55
C PHE A 241 38.72 -6.39 23.69
N ARG A 242 39.24 -6.86 24.82
CA ARG A 242 39.36 -8.29 25.11
C ARG A 242 38.01 -8.99 25.02
N MET A 243 36.98 -8.44 25.69
CA MET A 243 35.62 -8.99 25.64
C MET A 243 35.02 -8.98 24.21
N MET A 244 35.33 -7.96 23.40
CA MET A 244 34.84 -7.90 22.01
C MET A 244 35.51 -8.94 21.11
N VAL A 245 36.81 -9.24 21.32
CA VAL A 245 37.55 -10.27 20.56
C VAL A 245 37.09 -11.68 20.94
N GLU A 246 37.00 -11.99 22.24
CA GLU A 246 36.57 -13.31 22.74
C GLU A 246 35.17 -13.69 22.23
N LYS A 247 34.25 -12.72 22.13
CA LYS A 247 32.89 -12.93 21.61
C LYS A 247 32.88 -13.42 20.15
N HIS A 248 33.90 -13.11 19.36
CA HIS A 248 34.00 -13.54 17.96
C HIS A 248 34.76 -14.86 17.80
N GLU A 249 35.74 -15.16 18.65
CA GLU A 249 36.46 -16.44 18.64
C GLU A 249 35.56 -17.62 18.99
N VAL A 250 34.62 -17.43 19.93
CA VAL A 250 33.64 -18.46 20.34
C VAL A 250 32.67 -18.84 19.22
N LYS A 251 32.35 -17.91 18.30
CA LYS A 251 31.41 -18.17 17.19
C LYS A 251 32.05 -18.90 16.02
N GLN A 252 33.36 -18.76 15.82
CA GLN A 252 34.08 -19.39 14.71
C GLN A 252 34.26 -20.91 14.89
N GLY A 253 34.16 -21.42 16.13
CA GLY A 253 34.28 -22.86 16.43
C GLY A 253 33.03 -23.71 16.15
N ASP A 254 31.85 -23.10 15.99
CA ASP A 254 30.57 -23.82 15.84
C ASP A 254 30.09 -23.92 14.37
N CYS A 255 30.79 -23.25 13.44
CA CYS A 255 30.56 -23.42 12.01
C CYS A 255 31.43 -24.57 11.48
N GLY A 256 30.90 -25.78 11.53
CA GLY A 256 31.56 -26.99 11.02
C GLY A 256 32.21 -26.78 9.66
N VAL A 257 33.54 -26.85 9.64
CA VAL A 257 34.37 -26.91 8.43
C VAL A 257 34.02 -28.21 7.70
N VAL A 258 33.14 -28.13 6.71
CA VAL A 258 32.98 -29.20 5.73
C VAL A 258 33.99 -28.93 4.63
N GLU A 259 35.09 -29.70 4.63
CA GLU A 259 36.05 -29.70 3.54
C GLU A 259 35.35 -29.88 2.18
N PRO A 260 35.76 -29.13 1.14
CA PRO A 260 35.23 -29.33 -0.20
C PRO A 260 35.83 -30.62 -0.78
N LYS A 261 35.10 -31.73 -0.70
CA LYS A 261 35.39 -32.89 -1.57
C LYS A 261 35.18 -32.45 -3.02
N GLY A 262 36.29 -32.28 -3.74
CA GLY A 262 36.35 -31.89 -5.13
C GLY A 262 35.52 -32.82 -6.02
N GLY A 263 34.42 -32.31 -6.56
CA GLY A 263 33.73 -32.89 -7.69
C GLY A 263 34.36 -32.37 -8.99
N ASN A 264 35.02 -33.25 -9.72
CA ASN A 264 35.56 -32.98 -11.06
C ASN A 264 34.42 -32.52 -12.00
N ILE A 265 34.39 -31.23 -12.33
CA ILE A 265 33.56 -30.70 -13.41
C ILE A 265 34.30 -31.02 -14.72
N SER A 266 33.88 -32.10 -15.39
CA SER A 266 34.35 -32.44 -16.73
C SER A 266 33.84 -31.40 -17.73
N ALA A 267 34.73 -30.53 -18.19
CA ALA A 267 34.46 -29.62 -19.30
C ALA A 267 34.32 -30.43 -20.60
N ARG A 268 33.12 -30.46 -21.18
CA ARG A 268 32.87 -30.98 -22.52
C ARG A 268 33.63 -30.13 -23.55
N ARG A 269 34.41 -30.78 -24.42
CA ARG A 269 35.06 -30.16 -25.58
C ARG A 269 34.02 -29.70 -26.61
N PRO A 270 34.24 -28.58 -27.32
CA PRO A 270 33.44 -28.23 -28.49
C PRO A 270 33.90 -29.06 -29.70
N SER A 271 32.96 -29.78 -30.33
CA SER A 271 33.20 -30.44 -31.61
C SER A 271 33.01 -29.41 -32.72
N VAL A 272 34.12 -29.04 -33.36
CA VAL A 272 34.16 -28.26 -34.59
C VAL A 272 33.69 -29.16 -35.72
N VAL A 273 32.64 -28.75 -36.44
CA VAL A 273 32.27 -29.35 -37.73
C VAL A 273 33.02 -28.60 -38.82
N ALA A 274 33.79 -29.33 -39.60
CA ALA A 274 34.23 -28.96 -40.94
C ALA A 274 33.35 -29.71 -41.95
#